data_AF-A0AAD7MFK5-F1
#
_entry.id   AF-A0AAD7MFK5-F1
#
_cell.length_a   1.000
_cell.length_b   1.000
_cell.length_c   1.000
_cell.angle_alpha   90.00
_cell.angle_beta   90.00
_cell.angle_gamma   90.00
#
_symmetry.space_group_name_H-M   'P 1'
#
loop_
_entity.id
_entity.type
_entity.pdbx_description
1 polymer ?
#
loop_
_entity_poly.entity_id
_entity_poly.type
_entity_poly.pdbx_seq_one_letter_code
_entity_poly.pdbx_strand_id
1 'polypeptide(L)'
;MRYTVDSVPPIIMITVDCGNMLFSRSLLFDVDGSMVVSRLRGIIYWGDAHFTARYISSHGSVWFHDGITTGRDCIEEGHIDSINLSSLVQARGKIALVLIYAVEE
;
A
#
# COMPACT_ATOMS: atom_id res chain seq x y z
N MET A 1 -2.12 16.19 -13.45
CA MET A 1 -2.82 15.31 -14.42
C MET A 1 -4.22 15.06 -13.87
N ARG A 2 -5.28 15.16 -14.68
CA ARG A 2 -6.66 14.93 -14.25
C ARG A 2 -7.19 13.74 -15.03
N TYR A 3 -7.56 12.69 -14.30
CA TYR A 3 -8.17 11.49 -14.86
C TYR A 3 -9.64 11.48 -14.42
N THR A 4 -10.53 11.02 -15.30
CA THR A 4 -11.94 10.78 -15.00
C THR A 4 -12.17 9.28 -15.00
N VAL A 5 -12.91 8.80 -14.00
CA VAL A 5 -13.30 7.39 -13.87
C VAL A 5 -14.82 7.32 -13.79
N ASP A 6 -15.43 6.44 -14.57
CA ASP A 6 -16.89 6.23 -14.54
C ASP A 6 -17.32 5.45 -13.28
N SER A 7 -16.38 4.68 -12.71
CA SER A 7 -16.53 3.99 -11.43
C SER A 7 -15.16 3.75 -10.81
N VAL A 8 -15.10 3.64 -9.48
CA VAL A 8 -13.86 3.30 -8.77
C VAL A 8 -13.68 1.78 -8.74
N PRO A 9 -12.57 1.23 -9.25
CA PRO A 9 -12.30 -0.19 -9.13
C PRO A 9 -12.20 -0.62 -7.64
N PRO A 10 -12.71 -1.81 -7.26
CA PRO A 10 -12.60 -2.29 -5.88
C PRO A 10 -11.15 -2.40 -5.38
N ILE A 11 -10.22 -2.68 -6.28
CA ILE A 11 -8.77 -2.75 -6.02
C ILE A 11 -8.04 -1.92 -7.07
N ILE A 12 -7.10 -1.09 -6.62
CA ILE A 12 -6.26 -0.24 -7.45
C ILE A 12 -4.81 -0.56 -7.15
N MET A 13 -4.03 -0.88 -8.19
CA MET A 13 -2.60 -1.11 -8.09
C MET A 13 -1.86 0.00 -8.83
N ILE A 14 -0.95 0.68 -8.13
CA ILE A 14 -0.14 1.76 -8.68
C ILE A 14 1.33 1.34 -8.59
N THR A 15 1.96 1.14 -9.75
CA THR A 15 3.41 0.99 -9.83
C THR A 15 4.07 2.35 -9.73
N VAL A 16 5.13 2.42 -8.95
CA VAL A 16 5.78 3.67 -8.59
C VAL A 16 7.26 3.61 -8.93
N ASP A 17 7.80 4.73 -9.44
CA ASP A 17 9.22 4.81 -9.79
C ASP A 17 10.06 5.12 -8.54
N CYS A 18 11.20 4.45 -8.47
CA CYS A 18 12.07 4.34 -7.31
C CYS A 18 12.89 5.62 -7.07
N GLY A 19 12.29 6.63 -6.42
CA GLY A 19 13.03 7.79 -5.92
C GLY A 19 12.18 8.72 -5.06
N ASN A 20 12.52 8.83 -3.76
CA ASN A 20 11.93 9.76 -2.78
C ASN A 20 10.41 9.98 -2.90
N MET A 21 9.66 8.89 -3.05
CA MET A 21 8.22 8.99 -3.25
C MET A 21 7.49 9.21 -1.94
N LEU A 22 6.58 10.17 -1.95
CA LEU A 22 5.52 10.31 -0.95
C LEU A 22 4.22 9.81 -1.56
N PHE A 23 3.51 8.96 -0.82
CA PHE A 23 2.19 8.47 -1.20
C PHE A 23 1.20 8.68 -0.06
N SER A 24 -0.06 8.87 -0.39
CA SER A 24 -1.11 9.01 0.62
C SER A 24 -1.62 7.65 1.08
N ARG A 25 -2.14 7.58 2.31
CA ARG A 25 -2.81 6.38 2.85
C ARG A 25 -4.18 6.13 2.23
N SER A 26 -4.72 7.13 1.55
CA SER A 26 -5.97 7.05 0.85
C SER A 26 -5.90 7.77 -0.49
N LEU A 27 -6.72 7.29 -1.42
CA LEU A 27 -7.08 7.95 -2.66
C LEU A 27 -8.54 8.36 -2.56
N LEU A 28 -8.84 9.55 -3.04
CA LEU A 28 -10.16 10.14 -3.00
C LEU A 28 -10.64 10.36 -4.43
N PHE A 29 -11.76 9.73 -4.77
CA PHE A 29 -12.37 9.81 -6.09
C PHE A 29 -13.70 10.55 -5.99
N ASP A 30 -13.95 11.45 -6.93
CA ASP A 30 -15.25 12.07 -7.14
C ASP A 30 -15.90 11.37 -8.34
N VAL A 31 -17.00 10.66 -8.09
CA VAL A 31 -17.81 9.98 -9.11
C VAL A 31 -19.20 10.59 -9.07
N ASP A 32 -19.52 11.42 -10.06
CA ASP A 32 -20.81 12.13 -10.17
C ASP A 32 -21.23 12.89 -8.90
N GLY A 33 -20.27 13.52 -8.22
CA GLY A 33 -20.50 14.27 -6.98
C GLY A 33 -20.49 13.40 -5.71
N SER A 34 -20.33 12.08 -5.85
CA SER A 34 -20.16 11.16 -4.73
C SER A 34 -18.68 10.89 -4.47
N MET A 35 -18.25 11.10 -3.23
CA MET A 35 -16.87 10.85 -2.83
C MET A 35 -16.67 9.39 -2.44
N VAL A 36 -15.79 8.69 -3.14
CA VAL A 36 -15.38 7.30 -2.85
C VAL A 36 -13.95 7.29 -2.35
N VAL A 37 -13.72 6.61 -1.23
CA VAL A 37 -12.39 6.49 -0.60
C VAL A 37 -11.84 5.10 -0.83
N SER A 38 -10.61 5.02 -1.36
CA SER A 38 -9.83 3.79 -1.37
C SER A 38 -8.66 3.94 -0.41
N ARG A 39 -8.48 2.97 0.50
CA ARG A 39 -7.39 2.98 1.49
C ARG A 39 -6.28 2.03 1.10
N LEU A 40 -5.06 2.39 1.49
CA LEU A 40 -3.89 1.55 1.30
C LEU A 40 -4.07 0.25 2.07
N ARG A 41 -4.02 -0.87 1.35
CA ARG A 41 -4.15 -2.23 1.89
C ARG A 41 -2.92 -3.09 1.68
N GLY A 42 -2.01 -2.68 0.79
CA GLY A 42 -0.79 -3.43 0.56
C GLY A 42 0.31 -2.59 -0.05
N ILE A 43 1.53 -3.03 0.18
CA ILE A 43 2.75 -2.47 -0.41
C ILE A 43 3.62 -3.64 -0.82
N ILE A 44 4.02 -3.69 -2.08
CA ILE A 44 5.04 -4.62 -2.58
C ILE A 44 6.35 -3.85 -2.69
N TYR A 45 7.39 -4.42 -2.11
CA TYR A 45 8.74 -3.89 -2.10
C TYR A 45 9.65 -4.72 -3.00
N TRP A 46 10.61 -4.07 -3.62
CA TRP A 46 11.65 -4.69 -4.42
C TRP A 46 13.04 -4.24 -3.98
N GLY A 47 13.98 -5.17 -3.97
CA GLY A 47 15.39 -4.94 -3.70
C GLY A 47 16.13 -6.28 -3.62
N ASP A 48 17.42 -6.29 -3.94
CA ASP A 48 18.27 -7.50 -3.87
C ASP A 48 17.70 -8.72 -4.64
N ALA A 49 17.10 -8.47 -5.81
CA ALA A 49 16.43 -9.47 -6.63
C ALA A 49 15.30 -10.25 -5.90
N HIS A 50 14.69 -9.67 -4.87
CA HIS A 50 13.69 -10.31 -4.03
C HIS A 50 12.49 -9.38 -3.74
N PHE A 51 11.27 -9.91 -3.86
CA PHE A 51 10.05 -9.19 -3.51
C PHE A 51 9.61 -9.49 -2.08
N THR A 52 9.21 -8.45 -1.36
CA THR A 52 8.55 -8.60 -0.04
C THR A 52 7.29 -7.76 0.01
N ALA A 53 6.43 -8.00 0.98
CA ALA A 53 5.17 -7.28 1.08
C ALA A 53 4.87 -6.81 2.50
N ARG A 54 4.10 -5.73 2.58
CA ARG A 54 3.25 -5.44 3.74
C ARG A 54 1.80 -5.54 3.33
N TYR A 55 0.97 -6.10 4.19
CA TYR A 55 -0.48 -5.99 4.10
C TYR A 55 -1.02 -5.20 5.29
N ILE A 56 -2.11 -4.47 5.07
CA ILE A 56 -2.78 -3.66 6.08
C ILE A 56 -4.21 -4.19 6.20
N SER A 57 -4.53 -4.75 7.37
CA SER A 57 -5.85 -5.30 7.64
C SER A 57 -6.95 -4.22 7.63
N SER A 58 -8.22 -4.64 7.60
CA SER A 58 -9.37 -3.73 7.73
C SER A 58 -9.27 -2.85 8.98
N HIS A 59 -8.76 -3.41 10.08
CA HIS A 59 -8.55 -2.74 11.37
C HIS A 59 -7.23 -1.97 11.47
N GLY A 60 -6.46 -1.84 10.38
CA GLY A 60 -5.25 -1.03 10.36
C GLY A 60 -3.97 -1.71 10.87
N SER A 61 -4.02 -2.95 11.39
CA SER A 61 -2.80 -3.71 11.69
C SER A 61 -1.98 -3.95 10.43
N VAL A 62 -0.68 -3.67 10.51
CA VAL A 62 0.31 -3.80 9.44
C VAL A 62 1.16 -5.03 9.66
N TRP A 63 1.32 -5.82 8.62
CA TRP A 63 1.98 -7.11 8.68
C TRP A 63 2.97 -7.26 7.55
N PHE A 64 4.21 -7.61 7.87
CA PHE A 64 5.29 -7.81 6.90
C PHE A 64 5.48 -9.29 6.56
N HIS A 65 5.74 -9.57 5.28
CA HIS A 65 5.99 -10.91 4.75
C HIS A 65 7.15 -10.88 3.75
N ASP A 66 8.18 -11.67 4.02
CA ASP A 66 9.37 -11.80 3.16
C ASP A 66 9.34 -13.09 2.32
N GLY A 67 8.57 -14.10 2.74
CA GLY A 67 8.44 -15.38 2.03
C GLY A 67 9.66 -16.30 2.15
N ILE A 68 10.87 -15.78 2.01
CA ILE A 68 12.11 -16.54 2.27
C ILE A 68 12.36 -16.63 3.77
N THR A 69 12.44 -15.48 4.44
CA THR A 69 12.76 -15.45 5.88
C THR A 69 11.56 -15.68 6.79
N THR A 70 10.37 -15.25 6.39
CA THR A 70 9.15 -15.41 7.19
C THR A 70 8.43 -16.75 6.94
N GLY A 71 8.79 -17.49 5.88
CA GLY A 71 8.12 -18.74 5.52
C GLY A 71 6.62 -18.54 5.29
N ARG A 72 5.79 -19.16 6.14
CA ARG A 72 4.31 -19.05 6.08
C ARG A 72 3.75 -17.97 6.99
N ASP A 73 4.58 -17.39 7.85
CA ASP A 73 4.13 -16.45 8.88
C ASP A 73 4.30 -15.00 8.42
N CYS A 74 3.59 -14.10 9.09
CA CYS A 74 3.76 -12.66 8.94
C CYS A 74 4.24 -12.05 10.25
N ILE A 75 5.00 -10.96 10.17
CA ILE A 75 5.47 -10.21 11.34
C ILE A 75 4.55 -8.99 11.53
N GLU A 76 3.89 -8.87 12.66
CA GLU A 76 3.14 -7.66 13.01
C GLU A 76 4.09 -6.49 13.25
N GLU A 77 3.89 -5.39 12.55
CA GLU A 77 4.75 -4.19 12.63
C GLU A 77 4.02 -2.99 13.26
N GLY A 78 2.80 -3.21 13.77
CA GLY A 78 2.00 -2.24 14.50
C GLY A 78 0.78 -1.75 13.73
N HIS A 79 0.23 -0.61 14.14
CA HIS A 79 -0.95 0.00 13.52
C HIS A 79 -0.55 1.04 12.48
N ILE A 80 -1.27 1.10 11.35
CA ILE A 80 -0.97 1.99 10.23
C ILE A 80 -0.83 3.43 10.71
N ASP A 81 -1.74 3.92 11.56
CA ASP A 81 -1.74 5.30 12.10
C ASP A 81 -0.57 5.64 13.02
N SER A 82 0.13 4.63 13.55
CA SER A 82 1.32 4.83 14.38
C SER A 82 2.62 4.80 13.58
N ILE A 83 2.61 4.24 12.37
CA ILE A 83 3.81 4.14 11.52
C ILE A 83 3.97 5.43 10.71
N ASN A 84 5.19 6.00 10.65
CA ASN A 84 5.43 7.13 9.77
C ASN A 84 5.29 6.71 8.30
N LEU A 85 4.65 7.55 7.48
CA LEU A 85 4.48 7.31 6.05
C LEU A 85 5.82 7.06 5.33
N SER A 86 6.89 7.78 5.71
CA SER A 86 8.23 7.57 5.15
C SER A 86 8.78 6.17 5.46
N SER A 87 8.44 5.61 6.63
CA SER A 87 8.79 4.24 7.01
C SER A 87 8.02 3.18 6.23
N LEU A 88 6.92 3.55 5.55
CA LEU A 88 6.20 2.64 4.66
C LEU A 88 6.82 2.59 3.25
N VAL A 89 7.63 3.58 2.87
CA VAL A 89 8.35 3.59 1.58
C VAL A 89 9.43 2.52 1.54
N GLN A 90 9.98 2.13 2.69
CA GLN A 90 11.03 1.13 2.79
C GLN A 90 10.67 0.01 3.78
N ALA A 91 11.11 -1.20 3.48
CA ALA A 91 11.04 -2.33 4.39
C ALA A 91 12.33 -3.13 4.29
N ARG A 92 13.11 -3.16 5.37
CA ARG A 92 14.31 -4.00 5.51
C ARG A 92 15.29 -3.87 4.31
N GLY A 93 15.56 -2.64 3.87
CA GLY A 93 16.47 -2.34 2.76
C GLY A 93 15.83 -2.39 1.36
N LYS A 94 14.56 -2.77 1.25
CA LYS A 94 13.79 -2.82 -0.01
C LYS A 94 12.89 -1.59 -0.15
N ILE A 95 12.63 -1.16 -1.39
CA ILE A 95 11.86 0.05 -1.70
C ILE A 95 10.48 -0.32 -2.25
N ALA A 96 9.44 0.41 -1.85
CA ALA A 96 8.09 0.24 -2.36
C ALA A 96 8.06 0.42 -3.89
N LEU A 97 7.51 -0.58 -4.58
CA LEU A 97 7.36 -0.63 -6.03
C LEU A 97 5.89 -0.62 -6.47
N VAL A 98 5.01 -1.27 -5.69
CA VAL A 98 3.58 -1.30 -5.97
C VAL A 98 2.81 -0.94 -4.72
N LEU A 99 1.91 0.03 -4.84
CA LEU A 99 0.93 0.38 -3.83
C LEU A 99 -0.41 -0.24 -4.20
N ILE A 100 -1.06 -0.88 -3.24
CA ILE A 100 -2.36 -1.52 -3.41
C ILE A 100 -3.37 -0.80 -2.54
N TYR A 101 -4.39 -0.23 -3.18
CA TYR A 101 -5.52 0.40 -2.52
C TYR A 101 -6.78 -0.43 -2.74
N ALA A 102 -7.69 -0.41 -1.76
CA ALA A 102 -9.01 -1.00 -1.91
C ALA A 102 -10.09 -0.04 -1.37
N VAL A 103 -11.25 -0.05 -2.01
CA VAL A 103 -12.43 0.71 -1.53
C VAL A 103 -12.84 0.19 -0.16
N GLU A 104 -13.20 1.08 0.77
CA GLU A 104 -13.84 0.66 2.02
C GLU A 104 -15.30 0.27 1.73
N GLU A 105 -15.66 -0.95 2.13
CA GLU A 105 -17.06 -1.41 2.17
C GLU A 105 -17.79 -0.86 3.40
#